data_AF-A0A8J3F112-F1
#
_entry.id   AF-A0A8J3F112-F1
#
_cell.length_a   1.000
_cell.length_b   1.000
_cell.length_c   1.000
_cell.angle_alpha   90.00
_cell.angle_beta   90.00
_cell.angle_gamma   90.00
#
_symmetry.space_group_name_H-M   'P 1'
#
loop_
_entity.id
_entity.type
_entity.pdbx_description
1 polymer ?
#
loop_
_entity_poly.entity_id
_entity_poly.type
_entity_poly.pdbx_seq_one_letter_code
_entity_poly.pdbx_strand_id
1 'polypeptide(L)' 'MIYGQNPLRVADGKRYRYLGCFYPEGYTSDDENVFLGPKQIEKVYHLGYKKK' A
#
# COMPACT_ATOMS: atom_id res chain seq x y z
N MET A 1 5.18 5.34 0.90
CA MET A 1 5.51 4.26 1.84
C MET A 1 4.42 3.20 1.77
N ILE A 2 4.76 1.91 1.65
CA ILE A 2 3.77 0.82 1.77
C ILE A 2 3.62 0.48 3.26
N TYR A 3 2.39 0.46 3.77
CA TYR A 3 2.12 0.20 5.19
C TYR A 3 0.98 -0.80 5.44
N GLY A 4 0.22 -1.17 4.40
CA GLY A 4 -0.83 -2.19 4.49
C GLY A 4 -0.70 -3.27 3.42
N GLN A 5 -1.07 -4.50 3.75
CA GLN A 5 -1.13 -5.63 2.83
C GLN A 5 -2.55 -6.23 2.82
N ASN A 6 -3.06 -6.54 1.63
CA ASN A 6 -4.41 -7.08 1.41
C ASN A 6 -5.60 -6.23 1.94
N PRO A 7 -5.60 -4.89 1.81
CA PRO A 7 -6.70 -4.05 2.29
C PRO A 7 -7.99 -4.27 1.47
N LEU A 8 -9.14 -4.09 2.13
CA LEU A 8 -10.45 -3.90 1.48
C LEU A 8 -10.74 -2.40 1.43
N ARG A 9 -10.89 -1.83 0.24
CA ARG A 9 -11.30 -0.44 0.09
C ARG A 9 -12.82 -0.35 0.19
N VAL A 10 -13.32 0.41 1.15
CA VAL A 10 -14.76 0.51 1.44
C VAL A 10 -15.51 1.17 0.29
N ALA A 11 -14.92 2.19 -0.32
CA ALA A 11 -15.56 2.99 -1.38
C ALA A 11 -15.96 2.18 -2.62
N ASP A 12 -15.19 1.15 -2.99
CA ASP A 12 -15.44 0.34 -4.18
C ASP A 12 -15.62 -1.16 -3.89
N GLY A 13 -15.52 -1.57 -2.61
CA GLY A 13 -15.65 -2.96 -2.18
C GLY A 13 -14.55 -3.89 -2.72
N LYS A 14 -13.44 -3.37 -3.25
CA LYS A 14 -12.38 -4.17 -3.86
C LYS A 14 -11.23 -4.44 -2.90
N ARG A 15 -10.64 -5.63 -3.05
CA ARG A 15 -9.38 -5.99 -2.37
C ARG A 15 -8.18 -5.61 -3.22
N TYR A 16 -7.23 -4.94 -2.60
CA TYR A 16 -5.96 -4.56 -3.22
C TYR A 16 -4.82 -5.37 -2.63
N ARG A 17 -3.66 -5.39 -3.29
CA ARG A 17 -2.49 -6.12 -2.78
C ARG A 17 -1.77 -5.33 -1.71
N TYR A 18 -1.61 -4.03 -1.92
CA TYR A 18 -0.94 -3.14 -0.98
C TYR A 18 -1.66 -1.81 -0.85
N LEU A 19 -1.46 -1.19 0.30
CA LEU A 19 -1.84 0.18 0.60
C LEU A 19 -0.59 1.00 0.87
N GLY A 20 -0.48 2.13 0.19
CA GLY A 20 0.58 3.08 0.41
C GLY A 20 0.06 4.48 0.73
N CYS A 21 0.90 5.24 1.41
CA CYS A 21 0.70 6.65 1.72
C CYS A 21 1.92 7.48 1.30
N PHE A 22 1.77 8.79 1.19
CA PHE A 22 2.90 9.70 0.98
C PHE A 22 3.69 9.87 2.28
N TYR A 23 5.01 10.05 2.15
CA TYR A 23 5.91 10.29 3.28
C TYR A 23 6.50 11.69 3.13
N PRO A 24 6.57 12.50 4.21
CA PRO A 24 6.40 12.15 5.63
C PRO A 24 4.96 12.18 6.19
N GLU A 25 3.97 12.53 5.38
CA GLU A 25 2.60 12.84 5.82
C GLU A 25 1.91 11.64 6.49
N GLY A 26 2.18 10.42 6.02
CA GLY A 26 1.56 9.21 6.53
C GLY A 26 0.13 9.04 6.04
N TYR A 27 -0.67 8.25 6.78
CA TYR A 27 -2.08 8.02 6.45
C TYR A 27 -2.93 9.23 6.82
N THR A 28 -3.55 9.88 5.84
CA THR A 28 -4.48 10.99 6.06
C THR A 28 -5.92 10.58 5.78
N SER A 29 -6.22 10.04 4.59
CA SER A 29 -7.54 9.53 4.21
C SER A 29 -7.46 8.56 3.03
N ASP A 30 -8.48 7.73 2.82
CA ASP A 30 -8.54 6.79 1.70
C ASP A 30 -8.36 7.45 0.32
N ASP A 31 -8.79 8.71 0.15
CA ASP A 31 -8.68 9.44 -1.12
C ASP A 31 -7.25 9.92 -1.42
N GLU A 32 -6.46 10.15 -0.36
CA GLU A 32 -5.05 10.54 -0.43
C GLU A 32 -4.10 9.34 -0.44
N ASN A 33 -4.63 8.12 -0.22
CA ASN A 33 -3.84 6.90 -0.22
C ASN A 33 -3.84 6.19 -1.57
N VAL A 34 -2.74 5.47 -1.80
CA VAL A 34 -2.51 4.73 -3.03
C VAL A 34 -2.83 3.25 -2.82
N PHE A 35 -3.91 2.80 -3.45
CA PHE A 35 -4.29 1.38 -3.50
C PHE A 35 -3.66 0.70 -4.71
N LEU A 36 -2.83 -0.33 -4.47
CA LEU A 36 -2.09 -1.04 -5.52
C LEU A 36 -2.68 -2.41 -5.78
N GLY A 37 -3.25 -2.59 -6.97
CA GLY A 37 -3.78 -3.85 -7.48
C GLY A 37 -2.69 -4.77 -8.04
N PRO A 38 -3.01 -6.05 -8.30
CA PRO A 38 -2.03 -7.03 -8.77
C PRO A 38 -1.43 -6.69 -10.14
N LYS A 39 -2.14 -5.96 -11.01
CA LYS A 39 -1.65 -5.55 -12.34
C LYS A 39 -0.77 -4.29 -12.30
N GLN A 40 -0.72 -3.60 -11.16
CA GLN A 40 0.01 -2.34 -10.99
C GLN A 40 1.36 -2.55 -10.28
N ILE A 41 1.74 -3.80 -10.04
CA ILE A 41 2.95 -4.19 -9.32
C ILE A 41 3.75 -5.08 -10.26
N GLU A 42 4.87 -4.55 -10.77
CA GLU A 42 5.80 -5.33 -11.58
C GLU A 42 6.64 -6.26 -10.69
N LYS A 43 7.19 -5.71 -9.60
CA LYS A 43 8.06 -6.44 -8.67
C LYS A 43 8.07 -5.79 -7.28
N VAL A 44 8.17 -6.61 -6.23
CA VAL A 44 8.33 -6.15 -4.85
C VAL A 44 9.79 -6.29 -4.45
N TYR A 45 10.45 -5.16 -4.17
CA TYR A 45 11.81 -5.13 -3.65
C TYR A 45 11.77 -5.05 -2.12
N HIS A 46 11.72 -6.22 -1.48
CA HIS A 46 11.93 -6.32 -0.04
C HIS A 46 13.43 -6.17 0.25
N LEU A 47 13.83 -5.00 0.74
CA LEU A 47 15.18 -4.82 1.31
C LEU A 47 15.29 -5.42 2.72
N GLY A 48 14.15 -5.55 3.41
CA GLY A 48 14.04 -6.14 4.74
C GLY A 48 14.87 -5.38 5.79
N TYR A 49 14.41 -5.39 7.03
CA TYR A 49 15.36 -5.19 8.11
C TYR A 49 16.18 -6.47 8.24
N LYS A 50 17.40 -6.48 7.69
CA LYS A 50 18.39 -7.47 8.09
C LYS A 50 18.86 -7.05 9.48
N LYS A 51 18.49 -7.83 10.51
CA LYS A 51 19.12 -7.72 11.83
C LYS A 51 20.64 -7.70 11.62
N LYS A 52 21.29 -6.62 12.05
CA LYS A 52 22.75 -6.59 12.17
C LYS A 52 23.19 -7.59 13.23
#